data_AF-A0A4Q1AME1-F1
#
_entry.id   AF-A0A4Q1AME1-F1
#
_cell.length_a   1.000
_cell.length_b   1.000
_cell.length_c   1.000
_cell.angle_alpha   90.00
_cell.angle_beta   90.00
_cell.angle_gamma   90.00
#
_symmetry.space_group_name_H-M   'P 1'
#
loop_
_entity.id
_entity.type
_entity.pdbx_description
1 polymer ?
#
loop_
_entity_poly.entity_id
_entity_poly.type
_entity_poly.pdbx_seq_one_letter_code
_entity_poly.pdbx_strand_id
1 'polypeptide(L)'
;MRRENRRDSQVVNNFFTFASIAIISITITIYTNYITEEKPKVLEKLQCEKETPTRVVVTDRKLLKKSVKALDKGYYKIESSFLKSQDDKSTVEKAISLKELEQYYVDNIKNPAKKELEKYLKIRVELIENEKKDENLYAGKLISSFRINSNELLRFESDIKFMYKNAIKDRVDCSMKVYKNYVEN
;
A
#
# COMPACT_ATOMS: atom_id res chain seq x y z
N MET A 1 56.49 -3.30 46.33
CA MET A 1 55.22 -3.21 45.57
C MET A 1 54.80 -1.76 45.46
N ARG A 2 54.90 -1.14 44.28
CA ARG A 2 54.46 0.25 44.04
C ARG A 2 52.94 0.21 43.80
N ARG A 3 52.14 0.72 44.74
CA ARG A 3 50.71 1.01 44.49
C ARG A 3 50.65 2.29 43.66
N GLU A 4 50.24 2.18 42.40
CA GLU A 4 49.84 3.34 41.61
C GLU A 4 48.54 3.90 42.21
N ASN A 5 48.67 4.88 43.11
CA ASN A 5 47.51 5.65 43.58
C ASN A 5 47.06 6.54 42.41
N ARG A 6 46.11 6.04 41.60
CA ARG A 6 45.35 6.91 40.69
C ARG A 6 44.76 8.04 41.53
N ARG A 7 44.98 9.30 41.11
CA ARG A 7 44.43 10.46 41.81
C ARG A 7 42.90 10.31 41.86
N ASP A 8 42.33 10.32 43.07
CA ASP A 8 40.89 10.14 43.26
C ASP A 8 40.06 11.11 42.41
N SER A 9 40.57 12.34 42.17
CA SER A 9 39.96 13.32 41.28
C SER A 9 39.85 12.86 39.82
N GLN A 10 40.80 12.07 39.31
CA GLN A 10 40.72 11.50 37.95
C GLN A 10 39.71 10.35 37.90
N VAL A 11 39.60 9.55 38.96
CA VAL A 11 38.61 8.46 39.05
C VAL A 11 37.19 9.04 39.10
N VAL A 12 36.99 10.07 39.93
CA VAL A 12 35.72 10.77 40.06
C VAL A 12 35.34 11.47 38.76
N ASN A 13 36.27 12.20 38.11
CA ASN A 13 35.98 12.88 36.85
C ASN A 13 35.64 11.91 35.71
N ASN A 14 36.36 10.78 35.61
CA ASN A 14 36.05 9.73 34.64
C ASN A 14 34.69 9.07 34.90
N PHE A 15 34.32 8.87 36.18
CA PHE A 15 33.02 8.33 36.54
C PHE A 15 31.87 9.28 36.18
N PHE A 16 32.00 10.57 36.48
CA PHE A 16 31.02 11.58 36.09
C PHE A 16 30.90 11.72 34.57
N THR A 17 32.02 11.65 33.84
CA THR A 17 32.02 11.69 32.38
C THR A 17 31.30 10.46 31.81
N PHE A 18 31.58 9.27 32.33
CA PHE A 18 30.92 8.03 31.91
C PHE A 18 29.41 8.05 32.21
N ALA A 19 29.02 8.49 33.40
CA ALA A 19 27.62 8.63 33.79
C ALA A 19 26.89 9.62 32.86
N SER A 20 27.52 10.73 32.50
CA SER A 20 26.94 11.72 31.58
C SER A 20 26.72 11.13 30.18
N ILE A 21 27.70 10.38 29.64
CA ILE A 21 27.58 9.70 28.35
C ILE A 21 26.47 8.65 28.38
N ALA A 22 26.36 7.89 29.48
CA ALA A 22 25.30 6.90 29.65
C ALA A 22 23.92 7.55 29.68
N ILE A 23 23.75 8.65 30.40
CA ILE A 23 22.47 9.38 30.46
C ILE A 23 22.12 9.95 29.09
N ILE A 24 23.06 10.58 28.37
CA ILE A 24 22.81 11.15 27.04
C ILE A 24 22.46 10.06 26.02
N SER A 25 23.16 8.92 26.06
CA SER A 25 22.86 7.82 25.14
C SER A 25 21.49 7.20 25.42
N ILE A 26 21.11 7.05 26.70
CA ILE A 26 19.76 6.60 27.09
C ILE A 26 18.70 7.61 26.64
N THR A 27 18.88 8.91 26.87
CA THR A 27 17.89 9.93 26.49
C THR A 27 17.74 10.04 24.99
N ILE A 28 18.82 9.98 24.21
CA ILE A 28 18.74 9.92 22.74
C ILE A 28 17.97 8.68 22.31
N THR A 29 18.29 7.49 22.86
CA THR A 29 17.59 6.24 22.51
C THR A 29 16.10 6.32 22.81
N ILE A 30 15.72 6.86 23.98
CA ILE A 30 14.32 7.05 24.35
C ILE A 30 13.65 8.06 23.41
N TYR A 31 14.32 9.17 23.12
CA TYR A 31 13.78 10.22 22.26
C TYR A 31 13.56 9.72 20.83
N THR A 32 14.53 9.00 20.25
CA THR A 32 14.43 8.47 18.88
C THR A 32 13.36 7.39 18.76
N ASN A 33 13.31 6.47 19.72
CA ASN A 33 12.48 5.27 19.59
C ASN A 33 11.05 5.46 20.10
N TYR A 34 10.81 6.42 21.01
CA TYR A 34 9.49 6.57 21.65
C TYR A 34 8.87 7.95 21.48
N ILE A 35 9.65 9.00 21.18
CA ILE A 35 9.15 10.38 21.08
C ILE A 35 9.03 10.84 19.63
N THR A 36 10.01 10.52 18.78
CA THR A 36 10.01 10.97 17.36
C THR A 36 9.27 10.06 16.39
N GLU A 37 8.69 8.94 16.83
CA GLU A 37 7.79 8.19 15.97
C GLU A 37 6.50 8.99 15.76
N GLU A 38 6.48 9.82 14.71
CA GLU A 38 5.25 10.37 14.15
C GLU A 38 4.33 9.19 13.86
N LYS A 39 3.34 8.97 14.73
CA LYS A 39 2.32 7.95 14.51
C LYS A 39 1.80 8.15 13.09
N PRO A 40 1.83 7.10 12.24
CA PRO A 40 1.47 7.26 10.84
C PRO A 40 0.08 7.89 10.78
N LYS A 41 -0.01 9.07 10.18
CA LYS A 41 -1.27 9.81 10.05
C LYS A 41 -2.30 8.83 9.45
N VAL A 42 -3.33 8.53 10.23
CA VAL A 42 -4.42 7.66 9.81
C VAL A 42 -5.22 8.46 8.80
N LEU A 43 -5.13 8.07 7.54
CA LEU A 43 -5.91 8.67 6.47
C LEU A 43 -7.37 8.29 6.67
N GLU A 44 -8.25 9.29 6.64
CA GLU A 44 -9.68 9.03 6.69
C GLU A 44 -10.09 8.25 5.44
N LYS A 45 -10.88 7.19 5.65
CA LYS A 45 -11.43 6.39 4.56
C LYS A 45 -12.33 7.26 3.68
N LEU A 46 -12.13 7.18 2.37
CA LEU A 46 -13.00 7.81 1.39
C LEU A 46 -14.41 7.20 1.45
N GLN A 47 -15.42 7.95 1.00
CA GLN A 47 -16.80 7.48 1.02
C GLN A 47 -16.99 6.14 0.29
N CYS A 48 -16.32 5.96 -0.85
CA CYS A 48 -16.41 4.73 -1.62
C CYS A 48 -15.83 3.49 -0.89
N GLU A 49 -14.87 3.69 0.02
CA GLU A 49 -14.32 2.62 0.87
C GLU A 49 -15.28 2.21 1.98
N LYS A 50 -16.26 3.06 2.32
CA LYS A 50 -17.28 2.80 3.35
C LYS A 50 -18.48 2.02 2.79
N GLU A 51 -18.64 1.97 1.46
CA GLU A 51 -19.78 1.31 0.79
C GLU A 51 -19.71 -0.22 0.83
N THR A 52 -18.50 -0.78 0.78
CA THR A 52 -18.24 -2.22 0.89
C THR A 52 -17.00 -2.47 1.75
N PRO A 53 -16.88 -3.64 2.40
CA PRO A 53 -15.69 -3.99 3.16
C PRO A 53 -14.44 -3.78 2.31
N THR A 54 -13.60 -2.86 2.78
CA THR A 54 -12.42 -2.39 2.05
C THR A 54 -11.22 -2.35 2.97
N ARG A 55 -10.12 -2.95 2.51
CA ARG A 55 -8.82 -2.97 3.16
C ARG A 55 -7.79 -2.33 2.25
N VAL A 56 -7.01 -1.41 2.82
CA VAL A 56 -5.89 -0.76 2.14
C VAL A 56 -4.63 -1.06 2.94
N VAL A 57 -3.59 -1.54 2.25
CA VAL A 57 -2.27 -1.79 2.85
C VAL A 57 -1.26 -0.94 2.11
N VAL A 58 -0.50 -0.14 2.85
CA VAL A 58 0.60 0.68 2.32
C VAL A 58 1.90 0.22 2.97
N THR A 59 2.84 -0.16 2.13
CA THR A 59 4.11 -0.80 2.51
C THR A 59 5.29 0.15 2.38
N ASP A 60 5.29 1.04 1.39
CA ASP A 60 6.32 2.06 1.19
C ASP A 60 5.71 3.41 0.78
N ARG A 61 5.48 4.28 1.75
CA ARG A 61 4.93 5.63 1.53
C ARG A 61 5.86 6.50 0.67
N LYS A 62 7.18 6.41 0.83
CA LYS A 62 8.12 7.28 0.11
C LYS A 62 8.13 6.94 -1.38
N LEU A 63 8.12 5.66 -1.71
CA LEU A 63 8.09 5.19 -3.09
C LEU A 63 6.69 5.35 -3.70
N LEU A 64 5.62 5.17 -2.92
CA LEU A 64 4.24 5.47 -3.35
C LEU A 64 4.08 6.93 -3.79
N LYS A 65 4.56 7.89 -3.00
CA LYS A 65 4.52 9.32 -3.41
C LYS A 65 5.27 9.59 -4.71
N LYS A 66 6.33 8.81 -5.00
CA LYS A 66 7.08 8.92 -6.26
C LYS A 66 6.39 8.20 -7.42
N SER A 67 5.58 7.18 -7.17
CA SER A 67 4.97 6.36 -8.23
C SER A 67 3.96 7.12 -9.07
N VAL A 68 3.31 8.15 -8.53
CA VAL A 68 2.38 8.99 -9.30
C VAL A 68 3.05 9.66 -10.49
N LYS A 69 4.32 10.06 -10.38
CA LYS A 69 5.07 10.64 -11.51
C LYS A 69 5.23 9.67 -12.67
N ALA A 70 5.33 8.37 -12.39
CA ALA A 70 5.38 7.34 -13.42
C ALA A 70 4.00 7.21 -14.09
N LEU A 71 2.93 7.18 -13.28
CA LEU A 71 1.55 7.15 -13.77
C LEU A 71 1.23 8.34 -14.68
N ASP A 72 1.51 9.56 -14.23
CA ASP A 72 1.23 10.81 -14.95
C ASP A 72 2.00 10.92 -16.26
N LYS A 73 3.20 10.36 -16.32
CA LYS A 73 4.03 10.35 -17.53
C LYS A 73 3.74 9.17 -18.46
N GLY A 74 2.75 8.33 -18.16
CA GLY A 74 2.41 7.15 -18.96
C GLY A 74 3.38 5.97 -18.80
N TYR A 75 4.25 5.97 -17.79
CA TYR A 75 5.16 4.86 -17.47
C TYR A 75 4.49 3.84 -16.55
N TYR A 76 3.40 3.25 -17.04
CA TYR A 76 2.66 2.23 -16.30
C TYR A 76 2.24 1.08 -17.21
N LYS A 77 1.99 -0.08 -16.60
CA LYS A 77 1.41 -1.25 -17.25
C LYS A 77 0.33 -1.82 -16.35
N ILE A 78 -0.83 -2.12 -16.91
CA ILE A 78 -1.90 -2.81 -16.21
C ILE A 78 -1.83 -4.28 -16.60
N GLU A 79 -1.96 -5.17 -15.61
CA GLU A 79 -2.06 -6.61 -15.83
C GLU A 79 -3.27 -7.12 -15.04
N SER A 80 -4.29 -7.55 -15.77
CA SER A 80 -5.52 -8.04 -15.18
C SER A 80 -5.65 -9.57 -15.24
N SER A 81 -6.31 -10.16 -14.25
CA SER A 81 -6.66 -11.58 -14.25
C SER A 81 -7.98 -11.82 -13.51
N PHE A 82 -8.64 -12.93 -13.87
CA PHE A 82 -9.81 -13.44 -13.17
C PHE A 82 -9.44 -14.64 -12.30
N LEU A 83 -9.94 -14.65 -11.07
CA LEU A 83 -10.02 -15.86 -10.26
C LEU A 83 -11.47 -16.30 -10.24
N LYS A 84 -11.78 -17.29 -11.08
CA LYS A 84 -13.13 -17.83 -11.24
C LYS A 84 -13.49 -18.73 -10.06
N SER A 85 -14.78 -18.82 -9.78
CA SER A 85 -15.32 -19.88 -8.93
C SER A 85 -14.94 -21.26 -9.50
N GLN A 86 -14.54 -22.16 -8.61
CA GLN A 86 -14.15 -23.55 -8.92
C GLN A 86 -15.37 -24.47 -8.94
N ASP A 87 -16.34 -24.24 -8.04
CA ASP A 87 -17.49 -25.12 -7.84
C ASP A 87 -18.73 -24.70 -8.66
N ASP A 88 -18.85 -23.41 -8.99
CA ASP A 88 -19.97 -22.84 -9.72
C ASP A 88 -19.60 -22.40 -11.13
N LYS A 89 -20.61 -22.31 -12.00
CA LYS A 89 -20.43 -21.74 -13.33
C LYS A 89 -20.09 -20.25 -13.21
N SER A 90 -18.82 -19.92 -13.43
CA SER A 90 -18.32 -18.54 -13.39
C SER A 90 -19.14 -17.59 -14.27
N THR A 91 -19.46 -16.43 -13.70
CA THR A 91 -20.20 -15.36 -14.34
C THR A 91 -19.36 -14.13 -14.62
N VAL A 92 -18.14 -14.05 -14.05
CA VAL A 92 -17.26 -12.88 -14.18
C VAL A 92 -16.95 -12.52 -15.63
N GLU A 93 -16.66 -13.51 -16.48
CA GLU A 93 -16.37 -13.29 -17.92
C GLU A 93 -17.58 -12.85 -18.73
N LYS A 94 -18.81 -13.08 -18.23
CA LYS A 94 -20.04 -12.57 -18.84
C LYS A 94 -20.29 -11.12 -18.42
N ALA A 95 -19.79 -10.73 -17.24
CA ALA A 95 -19.97 -9.39 -16.70
C ALA A 95 -19.00 -8.39 -17.32
N ILE A 96 -17.73 -8.80 -17.52
CA ILE A 96 -16.68 -7.93 -18.06
C ILE A 96 -15.55 -8.76 -18.70
N SER A 97 -14.95 -8.23 -19.76
CA SER A 97 -13.68 -8.74 -20.30
C SER A 97 -12.46 -8.13 -19.60
N LEU A 98 -11.32 -8.83 -19.62
CA LEU A 98 -10.05 -8.29 -19.08
C LEU A 98 -9.68 -6.94 -19.72
N LYS A 99 -9.90 -6.79 -21.03
CA LYS A 99 -9.65 -5.54 -21.76
C LYS A 99 -10.52 -4.39 -21.27
N GLU A 100 -11.80 -4.64 -21.00
CA GLU A 100 -12.69 -3.62 -20.43
C GLU A 100 -12.31 -3.26 -19.00
N LEU A 101 -11.89 -4.25 -18.20
CA LEU A 101 -11.39 -4.01 -16.85
C LEU A 101 -10.14 -3.12 -16.88
N GLU A 102 -9.19 -3.40 -17.76
CA GLU A 102 -8.00 -2.57 -17.97
C GLU A 102 -8.36 -1.17 -18.47
N GLN A 103 -9.35 -1.06 -19.36
CA GLN A 103 -9.82 0.23 -19.88
C GLN A 103 -10.33 1.14 -18.76
N TYR A 104 -11.01 0.61 -17.74
CA TYR A 104 -11.45 1.42 -16.59
C TYR A 104 -10.28 2.07 -15.83
N TYR A 105 -9.14 1.38 -15.72
CA TYR A 105 -7.94 2.00 -15.14
C TYR A 105 -7.38 3.06 -16.07
N VAL A 106 -7.30 2.79 -17.37
CA VAL A 106 -6.84 3.77 -18.37
C VAL A 106 -7.67 5.05 -18.32
N ASP A 107 -9.01 4.92 -18.26
CA ASP A 107 -9.95 6.04 -18.17
C ASP A 107 -9.74 6.87 -16.90
N ASN A 108 -9.40 6.24 -15.78
CA ASN A 108 -9.10 6.90 -14.51
C ASN A 108 -7.72 7.59 -14.48
N ILE A 109 -6.76 7.08 -15.24
CA ILE A 109 -5.40 7.63 -15.35
C ILE A 109 -5.37 8.83 -16.28
N LYS A 110 -6.22 8.86 -17.33
CA LYS A 110 -6.35 9.92 -18.34
C LYS A 110 -5.14 10.15 -19.25
N ASN A 111 -4.00 9.53 -18.95
CA ASN A 111 -2.80 9.55 -19.79
C ASN A 111 -2.55 8.16 -20.37
N PRO A 112 -2.38 8.01 -21.70
CA PRO A 112 -2.15 6.71 -22.30
C PRO A 112 -0.78 6.14 -21.88
N ALA A 113 -0.73 4.82 -21.71
CA ALA A 113 0.53 4.13 -21.46
C ALA A 113 1.49 4.27 -22.66
N LYS A 114 2.76 4.52 -22.39
CA LYS A 114 3.82 4.49 -23.39
C LYS A 114 4.06 3.05 -23.84
N LYS A 115 4.39 2.88 -25.11
CA LYS A 115 4.85 1.59 -25.65
C LYS A 115 6.30 1.36 -25.21
N GLU A 116 6.66 0.09 -24.99
CA GLU A 116 8.02 -0.38 -24.70
C GLU A 116 8.69 0.31 -23.49
N LEU A 117 8.41 -0.21 -22.29
CA LEU A 117 8.89 0.33 -21.03
C LEU A 117 9.84 -0.65 -20.33
N GLU A 118 11.08 -0.23 -20.07
CA GLU A 118 12.01 -0.99 -19.21
C GLU A 118 11.66 -0.84 -17.72
N LYS A 119 11.24 0.36 -17.31
CA LYS A 119 10.85 0.69 -15.94
C LYS A 119 9.47 1.33 -15.93
N TYR A 120 8.57 0.77 -15.13
CA TYR A 120 7.17 1.19 -15.07
C TYR A 120 6.53 0.85 -13.73
N LEU A 121 5.46 1.58 -13.42
CA LEU A 121 4.52 1.22 -12.37
C LEU A 121 3.62 0.10 -12.88
N LYS A 122 3.69 -1.08 -12.29
CA LYS A 122 2.78 -2.18 -12.58
C LYS A 122 1.52 -2.05 -11.72
N ILE A 123 0.35 -2.02 -12.35
CA ILE A 123 -0.96 -2.10 -11.69
C ILE A 123 -1.49 -3.51 -11.94
N ARG A 124 -1.34 -4.39 -10.94
CA ARG A 124 -1.89 -5.75 -11.01
C ARG A 124 -3.31 -5.72 -10.49
N VAL A 125 -4.24 -6.27 -11.27
CA VAL A 125 -5.67 -6.27 -10.96
C VAL A 125 -6.20 -7.68 -10.97
N GLU A 126 -6.80 -8.10 -9.87
CA GLU A 126 -7.44 -9.41 -9.76
C GLU A 126 -8.91 -9.21 -9.42
N LEU A 127 -9.78 -9.74 -10.28
CA LEU A 127 -11.21 -9.81 -10.00
C LEU A 127 -11.55 -11.25 -9.62
N ILE A 128 -11.93 -11.42 -8.37
CA ILE A 128 -12.20 -12.72 -7.75
C ILE A 128 -13.70 -12.91 -7.66
N GLU A 129 -14.19 -14.03 -8.13
CA GLU A 129 -15.57 -14.47 -7.95
C GLU A 129 -15.65 -15.37 -6.70
N ASN A 130 -16.62 -15.10 -5.84
CA ASN A 130 -16.86 -15.94 -4.66
C ASN A 130 -17.71 -17.15 -5.04
N GLU A 131 -17.56 -18.26 -4.30
CA GLU A 131 -18.42 -19.42 -4.44
C GLU A 131 -19.83 -19.09 -3.93
N LYS A 132 -20.89 -19.61 -4.57
CA LYS A 132 -22.27 -19.36 -4.11
C LYS A 132 -22.61 -20.09 -2.83
N LYS A 133 -21.85 -21.13 -2.50
CA LYS A 133 -22.00 -21.90 -1.26
C LYS A 133 -21.47 -21.17 -0.04
N ASP A 134 -20.61 -20.16 -0.24
CA ASP A 134 -20.26 -19.28 0.86
C ASP A 134 -21.51 -18.47 1.22
N GLU A 135 -21.84 -18.38 2.51
CA GLU A 135 -22.88 -17.47 3.04
C GLU A 135 -22.51 -15.98 2.86
N ASN A 136 -21.60 -15.70 1.94
CA ASN A 136 -21.04 -14.39 1.67
C ASN A 136 -22.04 -13.55 0.88
N LEU A 137 -22.42 -12.40 1.44
CA LEU A 137 -23.35 -11.46 0.82
C LEU A 137 -22.74 -10.71 -0.38
N TYR A 138 -21.47 -10.99 -0.71
CA TYR A 138 -20.73 -10.37 -1.80
C TYR A 138 -20.43 -11.38 -2.90
N ALA A 139 -20.71 -10.99 -4.14
CA ALA A 139 -20.47 -11.81 -5.33
C ALA A 139 -18.97 -12.00 -5.65
N GLY A 140 -18.09 -11.18 -5.09
CA GLY A 140 -16.67 -11.27 -5.36
C GLY A 140 -15.85 -10.16 -4.71
N LYS A 141 -14.62 -9.99 -5.18
CA LYS A 141 -13.66 -9.00 -4.68
C LYS A 141 -12.79 -8.44 -5.79
N LEU A 142 -12.51 -7.15 -5.72
CA LEU A 142 -11.46 -6.50 -6.52
C LEU A 142 -10.20 -6.36 -5.68
N ILE A 143 -9.06 -6.80 -6.22
CA ILE A 143 -7.74 -6.52 -5.68
C ILE A 143 -6.96 -5.69 -6.69
N SER A 144 -6.55 -4.49 -6.29
CA SER A 144 -5.68 -3.60 -7.07
C SER A 144 -4.36 -3.43 -6.34
N SER A 145 -3.26 -3.77 -7.00
CA SER A 145 -1.92 -3.71 -6.43
C SER A 145 -1.00 -2.86 -7.28
N PHE A 146 -0.43 -1.82 -6.67
CA PHE A 146 0.50 -0.88 -7.31
C PHE A 146 1.92 -1.28 -6.95
N ARG A 147 2.74 -1.60 -7.96
CA ARG A 147 4.06 -2.20 -7.77
C ARG A 147 5.16 -1.53 -8.59
N ILE A 148 6.35 -1.40 -8.02
CA ILE A 148 7.57 -1.01 -8.74
C ILE A 148 8.64 -2.07 -8.43
N ASN A 149 9.27 -2.62 -9.46
CA ASN A 149 10.31 -3.67 -9.31
C ASN A 149 9.88 -4.83 -8.40
N SER A 150 8.65 -5.32 -8.59
CA SER A 150 8.02 -6.37 -7.76
C SER A 150 7.70 -6.00 -6.31
N ASN A 151 8.12 -4.82 -5.83
CA ASN A 151 7.71 -4.30 -4.54
C ASN A 151 6.30 -3.73 -4.65
N GLU A 152 5.35 -4.34 -3.95
CA GLU A 152 4.02 -3.77 -3.75
C GLU A 152 4.14 -2.54 -2.86
N LEU A 153 3.54 -1.43 -3.29
CA LEU A 153 3.57 -0.12 -2.62
C LEU A 153 2.24 0.16 -1.92
N LEU A 154 1.15 -0.19 -2.60
CA LEU A 154 -0.22 -0.08 -2.13
C LEU A 154 -1.03 -1.26 -2.65
N ARG A 155 -1.77 -1.91 -1.75
CA ARG A 155 -2.78 -2.91 -2.07
C ARG A 155 -4.14 -2.40 -1.63
N PHE A 156 -5.08 -2.37 -2.55
CA PHE A 156 -6.48 -2.12 -2.31
C PHE A 156 -7.25 -3.43 -2.50
N GLU A 157 -8.04 -3.81 -1.51
CA GLU A 157 -8.92 -4.97 -1.56
C GLU A 157 -10.32 -4.51 -1.18
N SER A 158 -11.31 -4.73 -2.03
CA SER A 158 -12.68 -4.31 -1.77
C SER A 158 -13.67 -5.33 -2.30
N ASP A 159 -14.65 -5.67 -1.46
CA ASP A 159 -15.71 -6.59 -1.85
C ASP A 159 -16.64 -5.96 -2.88
N ILE A 160 -17.17 -6.79 -3.77
CA ILE A 160 -18.14 -6.45 -4.80
C ILE A 160 -19.46 -7.12 -4.44
N LYS A 161 -20.48 -6.31 -4.15
CA LYS A 161 -21.81 -6.83 -3.80
C LYS A 161 -22.44 -7.65 -4.92
N PHE A 162 -22.28 -7.20 -6.15
CA PHE A 162 -22.87 -7.83 -7.32
C PHE A 162 -21.91 -7.83 -8.51
N MET A 163 -21.78 -8.97 -9.20
CA MET A 163 -20.85 -9.14 -10.32
C MET A 163 -21.44 -8.59 -11.64
N TYR A 164 -21.74 -7.29 -11.68
CA TYR A 164 -22.12 -6.58 -12.91
C TYR A 164 -21.15 -5.44 -13.22
N LYS A 165 -21.11 -5.07 -14.50
CA LYS A 165 -20.15 -4.14 -15.09
C LYS A 165 -20.00 -2.81 -14.33
N ASN A 166 -21.11 -2.20 -13.89
CA ASN A 166 -21.09 -0.93 -13.15
C ASN A 166 -20.50 -1.07 -11.74
N ALA A 167 -20.84 -2.12 -10.99
CA ALA A 167 -20.29 -2.34 -9.65
C ALA A 167 -18.76 -2.57 -9.70
N ILE A 168 -18.31 -3.31 -10.71
CA ILE A 168 -16.87 -3.51 -10.96
C ILE A 168 -16.20 -2.18 -11.27
N LYS A 169 -16.80 -1.36 -12.16
CA LYS A 169 -16.32 -0.01 -12.48
C LYS A 169 -16.21 0.87 -11.23
N ASP A 170 -17.25 0.90 -10.40
CA ASP A 170 -17.26 1.71 -9.18
C ASP A 170 -16.13 1.31 -8.20
N ARG A 171 -15.82 0.01 -8.11
CA ARG A 171 -14.68 -0.45 -7.30
C ARG A 171 -13.33 -0.06 -7.91
N VAL A 172 -13.19 -0.10 -9.23
CA VAL A 172 -11.97 0.40 -9.92
C VAL A 172 -11.80 1.90 -9.71
N ASP A 173 -12.88 2.68 -9.86
CA ASP A 173 -12.86 4.12 -9.60
C ASP A 173 -12.46 4.41 -8.15
N CYS A 174 -12.97 3.62 -7.20
CA CYS A 174 -12.58 3.73 -5.80
C CYS A 174 -11.10 3.40 -5.57
N SER A 175 -10.59 2.30 -6.13
CA SER A 175 -9.17 1.91 -5.95
C SER A 175 -8.22 2.99 -6.47
N MET A 176 -8.56 3.63 -7.59
CA MET A 176 -7.79 4.73 -8.17
C MET A 176 -7.88 6.02 -7.33
N LYS A 177 -9.06 6.35 -6.78
CA LYS A 177 -9.23 7.48 -5.85
C LYS A 177 -8.43 7.27 -4.56
N VAL A 178 -8.47 6.06 -4.00
CA VAL A 178 -7.69 5.68 -2.82
C VAL A 178 -6.21 5.81 -3.11
N TYR A 179 -5.72 5.24 -4.21
CA TYR A 179 -4.31 5.37 -4.60
C TYR A 179 -3.88 6.85 -4.65
N LYS A 180 -4.65 7.73 -5.31
CA LYS A 180 -4.35 9.16 -5.39
C LYS A 180 -4.36 9.83 -4.01
N ASN A 181 -5.34 9.51 -3.15
CA ASN A 181 -5.43 10.05 -1.80
C ASN A 181 -4.21 9.70 -0.94
N TYR A 182 -3.70 8.46 -1.03
CA TYR A 182 -2.49 8.03 -0.31
C TYR A 182 -1.18 8.54 -0.93
N VAL A 183 -1.19 8.95 -2.21
CA VAL A 183 -0.06 9.63 -2.83
C VAL A 183 0.02 11.08 -2.33
N GLU A 184 -1.12 11.75 -2.16
CA GLU A 184 -1.17 13.17 -1.79
C GLU A 184 -0.88 13.42 -0.31
N ASN A 185 -1.15 12.43 0.56
CA ASN A 185 -1.05 12.54 2.03
C ASN A 185 0.09 11.69 2.61
#